data_AF-A0A7X3BW25-F1
#
_entry.id   AF-A0A7X3BW25-F1
#
_cell.length_a   1.000
_cell.length_b   1.000
_cell.length_c   1.000
_cell.angle_alpha   90.00
_cell.angle_beta   90.00
_cell.angle_gamma   90.00
#
_symmetry.space_group_name_H-M   'P 1'
#
loop_
_entity.id
_entity.type
_entity.pdbx_description
1 polymer ?
#
loop_
_entity_poly.entity_id
_entity_poly.type
_entity_poly.pdbx_seq_one_letter_code
_entity_poly.pdbx_strand_id
1 'polypeptide(L)'
;MNDNPAIKGLIELIEKRYGLEVLDSYYVLVDEKFKQYNMMLYVKLPKQMLDEFKRLYSNKTSAMHVAWSIDDKDNIRFHAAIGNNILLLLDSLLSKE
;
A
#
# COMPACT_ATOMS: atom_id res chain seq x y z
N MET A 1 -5.69 -11.12 12.22
CA MET A 1 -5.39 -9.68 12.29
C MET A 1 -4.65 -9.42 13.59
N ASN A 2 -3.59 -8.61 13.55
CA ASN A 2 -2.68 -8.38 14.68
C ASN A 2 -3.33 -7.38 15.65
N ASP A 3 -3.56 -7.76 16.92
CA ASP A 3 -4.32 -7.00 17.94
C ASP A 3 -3.62 -5.70 18.43
N ASN A 4 -2.69 -5.16 17.66
CA ASN A 4 -1.96 -3.95 18.02
C ASN A 4 -2.81 -2.70 17.69
N PRO A 5 -3.26 -1.94 18.71
CA PRO A 5 -4.13 -0.77 18.50
C PRO A 5 -3.48 0.33 17.65
N ALA A 6 -2.15 0.45 17.65
CA ALA A 6 -1.44 1.42 16.83
C ALA A 6 -1.52 1.09 15.33
N ILE A 7 -1.49 -0.21 14.98
CA ILE A 7 -1.64 -0.69 13.59
C ILE A 7 -3.07 -0.44 13.13
N LYS A 8 -4.05 -0.74 13.99
CA LYS A 8 -5.46 -0.48 13.70
C LYS A 8 -5.73 1.00 13.41
N GLY A 9 -5.21 1.90 14.26
CA GLY A 9 -5.35 3.34 14.04
C GLY A 9 -4.68 3.83 12.74
N LEU A 10 -3.54 3.26 12.36
CA LEU A 10 -2.88 3.59 11.09
C LEU A 10 -3.71 3.14 9.88
N ILE A 11 -4.30 1.95 9.92
CA ILE A 11 -5.16 1.43 8.85
C ILE A 11 -6.37 2.35 8.67
N GLU A 12 -7.09 2.67 9.75
CA GLU A 12 -8.26 3.55 9.70
C GLU A 12 -7.92 4.94 9.12
N LEU A 13 -6.73 5.46 9.44
CA LEU A 13 -6.25 6.72 8.87
C LEU A 13 -5.97 6.63 7.36
N ILE A 14 -5.36 5.53 6.90
CA ILE A 14 -5.08 5.30 5.48
C ILE A 14 -6.40 5.15 4.70
N GLU A 15 -7.31 4.31 5.17
CA GLU A 15 -8.62 4.12 4.55
C GLU A 15 -9.38 5.45 4.42
N LYS A 16 -9.40 6.24 5.50
CA LYS A 16 -10.06 7.56 5.49
C LYS A 16 -9.38 8.56 4.56
N ARG A 17 -8.05 8.62 4.52
CA ARG A 17 -7.30 9.61 3.73
C ARG A 17 -7.43 9.35 2.23
N TYR A 18 -7.35 8.09 1.81
CA TYR A 18 -7.32 7.73 0.39
C TYR A 18 -8.65 7.18 -0.14
N GLY A 19 -9.66 6.99 0.73
CA GLY A 19 -10.94 6.40 0.33
C GLY A 19 -10.79 4.98 -0.20
N LEU A 20 -9.79 4.25 0.30
CA LEU A 20 -9.49 2.86 -0.06
C LEU A 20 -9.93 1.91 1.06
N GLU A 21 -10.02 0.63 0.73
CA GLU A 21 -10.32 -0.44 1.70
C GLU A 21 -9.06 -1.29 1.89
N VAL A 22 -8.59 -1.45 3.12
CA VAL A 22 -7.45 -2.32 3.45
C VAL A 22 -7.99 -3.71 3.72
N LEU A 23 -7.74 -4.62 2.78
CA LEU A 23 -8.17 -6.02 2.87
C LEU A 23 -7.28 -6.81 3.83
N ASP A 24 -5.98 -6.51 3.85
CA ASP A 24 -5.02 -7.14 4.75
C ASP A 24 -3.76 -6.29 4.93
N SER A 25 -3.06 -6.49 6.04
CA SER A 25 -1.79 -5.83 6.29
C SER A 25 -0.84 -6.72 7.11
N TYR A 26 0.41 -6.77 6.67
CA TYR A 26 1.46 -7.56 7.31
C TYR A 26 2.72 -6.74 7.50
N TYR A 27 3.36 -6.93 8.65
CA TYR A 27 4.73 -6.51 8.88
C TYR A 27 5.58 -7.78 8.94
N VAL A 28 6.42 -7.98 7.93
CA VAL A 28 7.32 -9.14 7.86
C VAL A 28 8.68 -8.70 8.37
N LEU A 29 9.11 -9.24 9.51
CA LEU A 29 10.49 -9.09 9.99
C LEU A 29 11.41 -9.81 9.00
N VAL A 30 12.23 -9.05 8.28
CA VAL A 30 13.16 -9.56 7.26
C VAL A 30 14.61 -9.58 7.73
N ASP A 31 14.94 -8.82 8.77
CA ASP A 31 16.26 -8.87 9.41
C ASP A 31 16.12 -8.70 10.93
N GLU A 32 16.42 -9.76 11.69
CA GLU A 32 16.35 -9.74 13.16
C GLU A 32 17.45 -8.88 13.80
N LYS A 33 18.62 -8.80 13.16
CA LYS A 33 19.79 -8.07 13.66
C LYS A 33 19.59 -6.57 13.57
N PHE A 34 18.98 -6.10 12.48
CA PHE A 34 18.68 -4.68 12.25
C PHE A 34 17.20 -4.32 12.49
N LYS A 35 16.36 -5.29 12.90
CA LYS A 35 14.92 -5.14 13.08
C LYS A 35 14.23 -4.50 11.86
N GLN A 36 14.58 -4.95 10.66
CA GLN A 36 13.95 -4.45 9.44
C GLN A 36 12.62 -5.15 9.20
N TYR A 37 11.56 -4.36 9.00
CA TYR A 37 10.23 -4.87 8.70
C TYR A 37 9.82 -4.43 7.30
N ASN A 38 9.52 -5.39 6.43
CA ASN A 38 8.84 -5.11 5.17
C ASN A 38 7.36 -4.92 5.46
N MET A 39 6.81 -3.81 4.97
CA MET A 39 5.38 -3.56 5.02
C MET A 39 4.73 -4.15 3.78
N MET A 40 3.67 -4.90 4.03
CA MET A 40 2.82 -5.51 3.05
C MET A 40 1.41 -4.96 3.26
N LEU A 41 0.90 -4.21 2.28
CA LEU A 41 -0.43 -3.62 2.35
C LEU A 41 -1.27 -4.12 1.18
N TYR A 42 -2.32 -4.87 1.49
CA TYR A 42 -3.26 -5.36 0.51
C TYR A 42 -4.50 -4.50 0.50
N VAL A 43 -4.77 -3.83 -0.60
CA VAL A 43 -5.83 -2.83 -0.68
C VAL A 43 -6.70 -3.00 -1.91
N LYS A 44 -7.92 -2.53 -1.77
CA LYS A 44 -8.82 -2.22 -2.87
C LYS A 44 -8.89 -0.71 -3.04
N LEU A 45 -8.36 -0.22 -4.15
CA LEU A 45 -8.39 1.20 -4.48
C LEU A 45 -9.79 1.62 -4.97
N PRO A 46 -10.20 2.88 -4.71
CA PRO A 46 -11.36 3.44 -5.39
C PRO A 46 -11.09 3.53 -6.89
N LYS A 47 -12.15 3.41 -7.71
CA LYS A 47 -12.04 3.31 -9.17
C LYS A 47 -11.17 4.42 -9.79
N GLN A 48 -11.34 5.66 -9.34
CA GLN A 48 -10.55 6.80 -9.83
C GLN A 48 -9.04 6.63 -9.59
N MET A 49 -8.64 6.19 -8.39
CA MET A 49 -7.22 5.95 -8.08
C MET A 49 -6.68 4.72 -8.79
N LEU A 50 -7.50 3.68 -9.00
CA LEU A 50 -7.11 2.50 -9.77
C LEU A 50 -6.84 2.86 -11.24
N ASP A 51 -7.71 3.66 -11.84
CA ASP A 51 -7.55 4.13 -13.23
C ASP A 51 -6.27 4.97 -13.36
N GLU A 52 -6.01 5.86 -12.40
CA GLU A 52 -4.78 6.67 -12.35
C GLU A 52 -3.53 5.81 -12.11
N PHE A 53 -3.63 4.79 -11.26
CA PHE A 53 -2.56 3.83 -11.02
C PHE A 53 -2.19 3.08 -12.30
N LYS A 54 -3.19 2.54 -13.00
CA LYS A 54 -3.00 1.87 -14.30
C LYS A 54 -2.39 2.81 -15.33
N ARG A 55 -2.77 4.10 -15.33
CA ARG A 55 -2.21 5.12 -16.21
C ARG A 55 -0.73 5.40 -15.93
N LEU A 56 -0.37 5.71 -14.68
CA LEU A 56 0.98 6.10 -14.27
C LEU A 56 1.98 4.94 -14.28
N TYR A 57 1.49 3.75 -13.93
CA TYR A 57 2.31 2.58 -13.66
C TYR A 57 2.06 1.41 -14.61
N SER A 58 1.41 1.66 -15.75
CA SER A 58 1.32 0.67 -16.83
C SER A 58 2.69 0.07 -17.14
N ASN A 59 2.76 -1.25 -17.23
CA ASN A 59 3.97 -2.05 -17.49
C ASN A 59 5.09 -1.96 -16.43
N LYS A 60 4.80 -1.40 -15.24
CA LYS A 60 5.72 -1.38 -14.11
C LYS A 60 5.23 -2.34 -13.03
N THR A 61 6.17 -2.95 -12.33
CA THR A 61 5.92 -3.77 -11.13
C THR A 61 6.47 -3.13 -9.87
N SER A 62 7.17 -2.00 -10.00
CA SER A 62 7.72 -1.24 -8.88
C SER A 62 7.99 0.24 -9.23
N ALA A 63 7.89 1.11 -8.23
CA ALA A 63 8.28 2.52 -8.26
C ALA A 63 8.47 3.03 -6.82
N MET A 64 9.27 4.07 -6.61
CA MET A 64 9.49 4.69 -5.29
C MET A 64 9.90 3.68 -4.19
N HIS A 65 10.67 2.64 -4.54
CA HIS A 65 11.03 1.52 -3.64
C HIS A 65 9.82 0.74 -3.08
N VAL A 66 8.70 0.79 -3.78
CA VAL A 66 7.52 -0.05 -3.57
C VAL A 66 7.36 -0.95 -4.77
N ALA A 67 7.27 -2.26 -4.54
CA ALA A 67 6.85 -3.23 -5.54
C ALA A 67 5.38 -3.58 -5.34
N TRP A 68 4.70 -4.05 -6.38
CA TRP A 68 3.29 -4.46 -6.26
C TRP A 68 2.93 -5.64 -7.15
N SER A 69 1.84 -6.31 -6.78
CA SER A 69 1.12 -7.28 -7.61
C SER A 69 -0.36 -6.96 -7.63
N ILE A 70 -1.03 -7.25 -8.74
CA ILE A 70 -2.47 -7.05 -8.94
C ILE A 70 -3.11 -8.44 -9.04
N ASP A 71 -4.21 -8.67 -8.31
CA ASP A 71 -4.98 -9.92 -8.40
C ASP A 71 -6.05 -9.87 -9.51
N ASP A 72 -6.76 -10.99 -9.72
CA ASP A 72 -7.82 -11.09 -10.74
C ASP A 72 -9.04 -10.17 -10.48
N LYS A 73 -9.10 -9.54 -9.30
CA LYS A 73 -10.16 -8.62 -8.88
C LYS A 73 -9.70 -7.17 -8.85
N ASP A 74 -8.55 -6.86 -9.45
CA ASP A 74 -7.91 -5.54 -9.46
C ASP A 74 -7.49 -5.01 -8.06
N ASN A 75 -7.40 -5.88 -7.06
CA ASN A 75 -6.84 -5.51 -5.75
C ASN A 75 -5.31 -5.50 -5.84
N ILE A 76 -4.68 -4.59 -5.09
CA ILE A 76 -3.25 -4.35 -5.17
C ILE A 76 -2.57 -4.74 -3.87
N ARG A 77 -1.56 -5.61 -3.97
CA ARG A 77 -0.63 -5.90 -2.88
C ARG A 77 0.62 -5.05 -3.05
N PHE A 78 0.83 -4.10 -2.15
CA PHE A 78 2.03 -3.30 -2.07
C PHE A 78 3.06 -3.94 -1.14
N HIS A 79 4.32 -3.91 -1.56
CA HIS A 79 5.46 -4.43 -0.84
C HIS A 79 6.51 -3.33 -0.76
N ALA A 80 6.88 -2.90 0.45
CA ALA A 80 7.92 -1.89 0.64
C ALA A 80 8.84 -2.25 1.81
N ALA A 81 10.14 -2.06 1.62
CA ALA A 81 11.12 -2.17 2.70
C ALA A 81 11.01 -1.04 3.72
N ILE A 82 10.48 0.12 3.28
CA ILE A 82 10.19 1.28 4.13
C ILE A 82 8.71 1.62 3.92
N GLY A 83 7.89 1.38 4.95
CA GLY A 83 6.42 1.48 4.84
C GLY A 83 5.91 2.85 4.36
N ASN A 84 6.60 3.95 4.72
CA ASN A 84 6.22 5.30 4.30
C ASN A 84 6.23 5.48 2.77
N ASN A 85 6.99 4.66 2.04
CA ASN A 85 7.03 4.76 0.58
C ASN A 85 5.71 4.36 -0.08
N ILE A 86 4.91 3.51 0.58
CA ILE A 86 3.56 3.16 0.11
C ILE A 86 2.67 4.41 0.16
N LEU A 87 2.77 5.23 1.20
CA LEU A 87 2.00 6.48 1.32
C LEU A 87 2.38 7.48 0.24
N LEU A 88 3.67 7.61 -0.07
CA LEU A 88 4.14 8.48 -1.16
C LEU A 88 3.60 8.02 -2.53
N LEU A 89 3.55 6.71 -2.76
CA LEU A 89 2.95 6.15 -3.96
C LEU A 89 1.44 6.44 -4.01
N LEU A 90 0.71 6.23 -2.91
CA LEU A 90 -0.72 6.53 -2.82
C LEU A 90 -1.01 8.03 -3.02
N ASP A 91 -0.18 8.92 -2.47
CA ASP A 91 -0.28 10.37 -2.68
C ASP A 91 -0.13 10.74 -4.15
N SER A 92 0.66 10.00 -4.94
CA SER A 92 0.80 10.24 -6.39
C SER A 92 -0.45 9.90 -7.20
N LEU A 93 -1.35 9.09 -6.65
CA LEU A 93 -2.61 8.68 -7.28
C LEU A 93 -3.76 9.65 -6.98
N LEU A 94 -3.57 10.54 -6.00
CA LEU A 94 -4.52 11.61 -5.73
C LEU A 94 -4.43 12.62 -6.88
N SER A 95 -5.56 12.90 -7.51
CA SER A 95 -5.63 13.88 -8.59
C SER A 95 -5.09 15.21 -8.06
N LYS A 96 -4.11 15.79 -8.76
CA LYS A 96 -3.75 17.19 -8.55
C LYS A 96 -4.91 18.02 -9.11
N GLU A 97 -5.73 18.56 -8.23
CA GLU A 97 -6.57 19.71 -8.59
C GLU A 97 -5.67 20.86 -9.08
#